data_AF-A0A1C5KT38-F1
#
_entry.id   AF-A0A1C5KT38-F1
#
_cell.length_a   1.000
_cell.length_b   1.000
_cell.length_c   1.000
_cell.angle_alpha   90.00
_cell.angle_beta   90.00
_cell.angle_gamma   90.00
#
_symmetry.space_group_name_H-M   'P 1'
#
loop_
_entity.id
_entity.type
_entity.pdbx_description
1 polymer ?
#
loop_
_entity_poly.entity_id
_entity_poly.type
_entity_poly.pdbx_seq_one_letter_code
_entity_poly.pdbx_strand_id
1 'polypeptide(L)'
;MAYVPVPKDFSKIKTKLALNLTKRQIICFSLAGICGVPVYLLTKAGLGTDVAATLMIIVMLPFFFFAMYEKDGFPAEKILLHIIRQKFLRPGIRVYRSQNLYDRIIEYDKLEKEGAWLEKKAKEAREARNPFHFLKKADRKK
;
A
#
# COMPACT_ATOMS: atom_id res chain seq x y z
N MET A 1 -33.38 -20.37 23.39
CA MET A 1 -32.14 -20.23 22.59
C MET A 1 -31.02 -19.85 23.56
N ALA A 2 -29.92 -20.60 23.60
CA ALA A 2 -28.80 -20.31 24.48
C ALA A 2 -28.07 -19.05 24.01
N TYR A 3 -28.16 -17.98 24.79
CA TYR A 3 -27.53 -16.70 24.50
C TYR A 3 -26.03 -16.79 24.83
N VAL A 4 -25.18 -16.88 23.81
CA VAL A 4 -23.73 -16.77 23.97
C VAL A 4 -23.40 -15.27 24.04
N PRO A 5 -22.77 -14.78 25.13
CA PRO A 5 -22.39 -13.38 25.22
C PRO A 5 -21.27 -13.11 24.21
N VAL A 6 -21.63 -12.56 23.06
CA VAL A 6 -20.68 -12.13 22.04
C VAL A 6 -20.15 -10.74 22.42
N PRO A 7 -18.82 -10.56 22.54
CA PRO A 7 -18.23 -9.25 22.76
C PRO A 7 -18.61 -8.31 21.62
N LYS A 8 -19.03 -7.09 21.96
CA LYS A 8 -19.53 -6.12 20.98
C LYS A 8 -18.47 -5.70 19.94
N ASP A 9 -17.18 -5.87 20.26
CA ASP A 9 -16.05 -5.54 19.38
C ASP A 9 -15.00 -6.67 19.35
N PHE A 10 -15.02 -7.51 18.31
CA PHE A 10 -13.98 -8.53 18.08
C PHE A 10 -12.58 -7.93 17.86
N SER A 11 -12.51 -6.70 17.37
CA SER A 11 -11.25 -5.98 17.09
C SER A 11 -10.41 -5.69 18.33
N LYS A 12 -11.00 -5.74 19.54
CA LYS A 12 -10.29 -5.55 20.81
C LYS A 12 -9.67 -6.83 21.36
N ILE A 13 -10.03 -7.99 20.81
CA ILE A 13 -9.53 -9.30 21.26
C ILE A 13 -8.10 -9.46 20.72
N LYS A 14 -7.11 -9.27 21.60
CA LYS A 14 -5.71 -9.48 21.27
C LYS A 14 -5.40 -10.97 21.29
N THR A 15 -4.88 -11.49 20.19
CA THR A 15 -4.36 -12.86 20.16
C THR A 15 -3.13 -12.98 21.06
N LYS A 16 -3.29 -13.73 22.16
CA LYS A 16 -2.21 -14.09 23.07
C LYS A 16 -1.53 -15.33 22.49
N LEU A 17 -0.23 -15.26 22.22
CA LEU A 17 0.48 -16.38 21.58
C LEU A 17 1.08 -17.34 22.60
N ALA A 18 1.84 -16.81 23.56
CA ALA A 18 2.49 -17.58 24.61
C ALA A 18 2.51 -16.76 25.90
N LEU A 19 2.32 -17.40 27.06
CA LEU A 19 2.40 -16.78 28.39
C LEU A 19 1.53 -15.52 28.58
N ASN A 20 0.34 -15.46 27.97
CA ASN A 20 -0.54 -14.27 27.99
C ASN A 20 0.06 -13.00 27.35
N LEU A 21 1.13 -13.13 26.55
CA LEU A 21 1.79 -12.03 25.84
C LEU A 21 1.37 -11.96 24.36
N THR A 22 1.38 -10.75 23.84
CA THR A 22 1.12 -10.46 22.42
C THR A 22 2.38 -10.66 21.58
N LYS A 23 2.24 -10.87 20.26
CA LYS A 23 3.38 -11.08 19.35
C LYS A 23 4.45 -9.98 19.46
N ARG A 24 4.00 -8.73 19.57
CA ARG A 24 4.85 -7.53 19.67
C ARG A 24 5.67 -7.50 20.95
N GLN A 25 5.04 -7.89 22.07
CA GLN A 25 5.72 -7.97 23.36
C GLN A 25 6.86 -8.98 23.29
N ILE A 26 6.65 -10.15 22.70
CA ILE A 26 7.70 -11.17 22.55
C ILE A 26 8.88 -10.64 21.73
N ILE A 27 8.61 -9.95 20.61
CA ILE A 27 9.66 -9.38 19.74
C ILE A 27 10.42 -8.26 20.47
N CYS A 28 9.73 -7.36 21.15
CA CYS A 28 10.39 -6.27 21.88
C CYS A 28 11.17 -6.78 23.10
N PHE A 29 10.66 -7.80 23.82
CA PHE A 29 11.36 -8.40 24.95
C PHE A 29 12.59 -9.21 24.50
N SER A 30 12.53 -9.89 23.35
CA SER A 30 13.70 -10.58 22.82
C SER A 30 14.81 -9.59 22.44
N LEU A 31 14.46 -8.49 21.75
CA LEU A 31 15.41 -7.42 21.44
C LEU A 31 15.97 -6.75 22.70
N ALA A 32 15.12 -6.46 23.69
CA ALA A 32 15.56 -5.90 24.96
C ALA A 32 16.54 -6.82 25.68
N GLY A 33 16.31 -8.14 25.68
CA GLY A 33 17.23 -9.12 26.24
C GLY A 33 18.58 -9.14 25.52
N ILE A 34 18.55 -9.15 24.18
CA ILE A 34 19.76 -9.14 23.34
C ILE A 34 20.58 -7.87 23.54
N CYS A 35 19.95 -6.72 23.76
CA CYS A 35 20.69 -5.47 24.00
C CYS A 35 21.11 -5.29 25.46
N GLY A 36 20.23 -5.57 26.42
CA GLY A 36 20.48 -5.28 27.83
C GLY A 36 21.44 -6.26 28.52
N VAL A 37 21.38 -7.55 28.19
CA VAL A 37 22.26 -8.56 28.82
C VAL A 37 23.74 -8.34 28.49
N PRO A 38 24.13 -8.08 27.22
CA PRO A 38 25.52 -7.74 26.90
C PRO A 38 25.99 -6.44 27.56
N VAL A 39 25.12 -5.42 27.62
CA VAL A 39 25.46 -4.16 28.29
C VAL A 39 25.74 -4.39 29.77
N TYR A 40 24.96 -5.22 30.45
CA TYR A 40 25.19 -5.59 31.85
C TYR A 40 26.53 -6.34 32.03
N LEU A 41 26.81 -7.35 31.20
CA LEU A 41 28.04 -8.14 31.32
C LEU A 41 29.30 -7.29 31.10
N LEU A 42 29.24 -6.32 30.16
CA LEU A 42 30.36 -5.41 29.88
C LEU A 42 30.56 -4.37 30.98
N THR A 43 29.48 -3.80 31.52
CA THR A 43 29.55 -2.73 32.53
C THR A 43 29.78 -3.24 33.95
N LYS A 44 29.38 -4.48 34.25
CA LYS A 44 29.58 -5.13 35.55
C LYS A 44 31.05 -5.14 36.00
N ALA A 45 31.98 -5.27 35.07
CA ALA A 45 33.41 -5.35 35.38
C ALA A 45 34.03 -4.02 35.86
N GLY A 46 33.46 -2.88 35.44
CA GLY A 46 34.05 -1.55 35.70
C GLY A 46 33.27 -0.67 36.68
N LEU A 47 31.94 -0.74 36.68
CA LEU A 47 31.09 0.26 37.34
C LEU A 47 30.36 -0.26 38.60
N GLY A 48 30.57 -1.53 38.96
CA GLY A 48 29.85 -2.18 40.05
C GLY A 48 28.45 -2.67 39.64
N THR A 49 27.91 -3.61 40.41
CA THR A 49 26.67 -4.34 40.05
C THR A 49 25.44 -3.44 40.02
N ASP A 50 25.32 -2.50 40.96
CA ASP A 50 24.14 -1.61 41.05
C ASP A 50 24.08 -0.61 39.90
N VAL A 51 25.22 -0.03 39.54
CA VAL A 51 25.29 0.91 38.41
C VAL A 51 25.09 0.17 37.09
N ALA A 52 25.66 -1.03 36.94
CA ALA A 52 25.45 -1.84 35.75
C ALA A 52 23.97 -2.28 35.59
N ALA A 53 23.30 -2.64 36.69
CA ALA A 53 21.89 -3.06 36.67
C ALA A 53 20.95 -1.88 36.34
N THR A 54 21.21 -0.69 36.89
CA THR A 54 20.44 0.51 36.55
C THR A 54 20.64 0.91 35.08
N LEU A 55 21.87 0.83 34.56
CA LEU A 55 22.17 1.04 33.13
C LEU A 55 21.42 0.05 32.23
N MET A 56 21.39 -1.22 32.60
CA MET A 56 20.65 -2.26 31.88
C MET A 56 19.15 -1.92 31.79
N ILE A 57 18.54 -1.47 32.89
CA ILE A 57 17.13 -1.08 32.91
C ILE A 57 16.89 0.13 32.01
N ILE A 58 17.75 1.15 32.07
CA ILE A 58 17.64 2.36 31.23
C ILE A 58 17.69 1.99 29.75
N VAL A 59 18.56 1.05 29.36
CA VAL A 59 18.66 0.57 27.97
C VAL A 59 17.44 -0.25 27.55
N MET A 60 16.87 -1.05 28.46
CA MET A 60 15.68 -1.88 28.17
C MET A 60 14.37 -1.06 28.12
N LEU A 61 14.28 0.02 28.89
CA LEU A 61 13.11 0.87 29.04
C LEU A 61 12.53 1.45 27.74
N PRO A 62 13.30 1.96 26.75
CA PRO A 62 12.74 2.37 25.47
C PRO A 62 12.08 1.20 24.71
N PHE A 63 12.68 0.01 24.73
CA PHE A 63 12.08 -1.18 24.08
C PHE A 63 10.79 -1.61 24.78
N PHE A 64 10.71 -1.45 26.10
CA PHE A 64 9.50 -1.71 26.87
C PHE A 64 8.37 -0.75 26.49
N PHE A 65 8.68 0.54 26.30
CA PHE A 65 7.70 1.50 25.78
C PHE A 65 7.19 1.09 24.42
N PHE A 66 8.05 0.66 23.48
CA PHE A 66 7.56 0.13 22.19
C PHE A 66 6.68 -1.12 22.33
N ALA A 67 6.96 -1.99 23.30
CA ALA A 67 6.17 -3.20 23.56
C ALA A 67 4.75 -2.89 24.09
N MET A 68 4.62 -1.86 24.93
CA MET A 68 3.39 -1.51 25.62
C MET A 68 2.61 -0.36 24.97
N TYR A 69 3.26 0.46 24.13
CA TYR A 69 2.65 1.63 23.53
C TYR A 69 1.63 1.25 22.47
N GLU A 70 0.37 1.35 22.88
CA GLU A 70 -0.78 1.29 22.01
C GLU A 70 -1.57 2.58 22.21
N LYS A 71 -1.75 3.34 21.13
CA LYS A 71 -2.60 4.53 21.11
C LYS A 71 -3.76 4.26 20.17
N ASP A 72 -4.99 4.39 20.67
CA ASP A 72 -6.24 4.21 19.91
C ASP A 72 -6.35 2.84 19.19
N GLY A 73 -5.72 1.79 19.75
CA GLY A 73 -5.66 0.45 19.17
C GLY A 73 -4.59 0.25 18.08
N PHE A 74 -3.85 1.30 17.73
CA PHE A 74 -2.71 1.22 16.81
C PHE A 74 -1.39 1.06 17.58
N PRO A 75 -0.55 0.08 17.22
CA PRO A 75 0.80 -0.02 17.76
C PRO A 75 1.70 1.11 17.25
N ALA A 76 2.75 1.41 18.01
CA ALA A 76 3.75 2.43 17.70
C ALA A 76 4.30 2.33 16.26
N GLU A 77 4.60 1.12 15.78
CA GLU A 77 5.08 0.85 14.41
C GLU A 77 4.14 1.41 13.34
N LYS A 78 2.83 1.19 13.51
CA LYS A 78 1.82 1.69 12.57
C LYS A 78 1.76 3.20 12.63
N ILE A 79 1.83 3.80 13.81
CA ILE A 79 1.81 5.26 13.96
C ILE A 79 3.02 5.86 13.26
N LEU A 80 4.21 5.30 13.47
CA LEU A 80 5.43 5.73 12.81
C LEU A 80 5.35 5.60 11.28
N LEU A 81 4.83 4.49 10.77
CA LEU A 81 4.59 4.29 9.34
C LEU A 81 3.64 5.35 8.76
N HIS A 82 2.59 5.74 9.49
CA HIS A 82 1.68 6.80 9.05
C HIS A 82 2.38 8.16 9.05
N ILE A 83 3.17 8.47 10.08
CA ILE A 83 3.97 9.70 10.15
C ILE A 83 4.94 9.76 8.95
N ILE A 84 5.68 8.69 8.68
CA ILE A 84 6.64 8.64 7.57
C ILE A 84 5.92 8.76 6.23
N ARG A 85 4.82 8.01 6.05
CA ARG A 85 4.03 8.06 4.81
C ARG A 85 3.47 9.44 4.53
N GLN A 86 2.99 10.13 5.57
CA GLN A 86 2.41 11.46 5.44
C GLN A 86 3.47 12.54 5.25
N LYS A 87 4.62 12.46 5.95
CA LYS A 87 5.66 13.49 5.89
C LYS A 87 6.60 13.35 4.68
N PHE A 88 6.93 12.13 4.28
CA PHE A 88 7.99 11.88 3.29
C PHE A 88 7.50 11.24 1.99
N LEU A 89 6.62 10.23 2.04
CA LEU A 89 6.30 9.44 0.84
C LEU A 89 5.20 10.06 -0.02
N ARG A 90 4.26 10.82 0.58
CA ARG A 90 3.16 11.41 -0.18
C ARG A 90 3.54 12.82 -0.66
N PRO A 91 3.43 13.11 -1.97
CA PRO A 91 3.58 14.48 -2.45
C PRO A 91 2.49 15.35 -1.80
N GLY A 92 2.90 16.47 -1.20
CA GLY A 92 1.99 17.38 -0.47
C GLY A 92 0.92 18.00 -1.35
N ILE A 93 1.15 18.05 -2.67
CA ILE A 93 0.20 18.60 -3.63
C ILE A 93 -0.68 17.45 -4.14
N ARG A 94 -1.93 17.39 -3.64
CA ARG A 94 -2.98 16.60 -4.29
C ARG A 94 -3.36 17.31 -5.59
N VAL A 95 -2.72 16.94 -6.69
CA VAL A 95 -3.13 17.43 -8.01
C VAL A 95 -4.51 16.85 -8.32
N TYR A 96 -5.55 17.67 -8.17
CA TYR A 96 -6.89 17.32 -8.63
C TYR A 96 -6.87 17.28 -10.17
N ARG A 97 -6.75 16.07 -10.73
CA ARG A 97 -6.98 15.81 -12.15
C ARG A 97 -8.45 15.45 -12.32
N SER A 98 -9.26 16.41 -12.75
CA SER A 98 -10.54 16.07 -13.37
C SER A 98 -10.24 15.38 -14.69
N GLN A 99 -10.60 14.11 -14.83
CA GLN A 99 -10.67 13.48 -16.14
C GLN A 99 -11.91 14.06 -16.83
N ASN A 100 -11.70 15.00 -17.75
CA ASN A 100 -12.81 15.57 -18.50
C ASN A 100 -13.31 14.51 -19.50
N LEU A 101 -14.48 13.95 -19.22
CA LEU A 101 -15.06 12.87 -20.02
C LEU A 101 -15.29 13.31 -21.47
N TYR A 102 -15.61 14.58 -21.67
CA TYR A 102 -15.85 15.17 -22.99
C TYR A 102 -14.63 15.14 -23.90
N ASP A 103 -13.44 15.41 -23.35
CA ASP A 103 -12.20 15.42 -24.15
C ASP A 103 -11.91 14.04 -24.75
N ARG A 104 -12.23 12.97 -24.00
CA ARG A 104 -12.12 11.59 -24.50
C ARG A 104 -13.14 11.28 -25.58
N ILE A 105 -14.39 11.73 -25.43
CA ILE A 105 -15.44 11.52 -26.44
C ILE A 105 -15.04 12.18 -27.77
N ILE A 106 -14.53 13.41 -27.73
CA ILE A 106 -14.07 14.13 -28.92
C ILE A 106 -12.90 13.40 -29.62
N GLU A 107 -12.00 12.79 -28.85
CA GLU A 107 -10.89 12.00 -29.39
C GLU A 107 -11.40 10.74 -30.10
N TYR A 108 -12.35 10.02 -29.52
CA TYR A 108 -12.99 8.85 -30.16
C TYR A 108 -13.70 9.22 -31.47
N ASP A 109 -14.47 10.32 -31.48
CA ASP A 109 -15.17 10.77 -32.69
C ASP A 109 -14.20 11.11 -33.84
N LYS A 110 -13.01 11.66 -33.53
CA LYS A 110 -11.98 11.94 -34.54
C LYS A 110 -11.39 10.65 -35.09
N LEU A 111 -11.07 9.69 -34.21
CA LEU A 111 -10.52 8.40 -34.60
C LEU A 111 -11.50 7.61 -35.48
N GLU A 112 -12.80 7.65 -35.18
CA GLU A 112 -13.82 7.01 -36.02
C GLU A 112 -13.91 7.65 -37.41
N LYS A 113 -13.87 8.98 -37.49
CA LYS A 113 -13.89 9.71 -38.78
C LYS A 113 -12.65 9.41 -39.62
N GLU A 114 -11.47 9.38 -38.99
CA GLU A 114 -10.22 9.02 -39.65
C GLU A 114 -10.25 7.56 -40.14
N GLY A 115 -10.72 6.64 -39.30
CA GLY A 115 -10.91 5.23 -39.67
C GLY A 115 -11.84 5.06 -40.87
N ALA A 116 -13.01 5.69 -40.84
CA ALA A 116 -13.98 5.64 -41.94
C ALA A 116 -13.42 6.24 -43.25
N TRP A 117 -12.60 7.30 -43.16
CA TRP A 117 -11.94 7.89 -44.32
C TRP A 117 -10.86 6.97 -44.91
N LEU A 118 -10.05 6.34 -44.06
CA LEU A 118 -9.04 5.36 -44.47
C LEU A 118 -9.68 4.13 -45.13
N GLU A 119 -10.79 3.62 -44.58
CA GLU A 119 -11.52 2.50 -45.17
C GLU A 119 -12.12 2.85 -46.54
N LYS A 120 -12.69 4.04 -46.70
CA LYS A 120 -13.17 4.53 -48.00
C LYS A 120 -12.05 4.60 -49.02
N LYS A 121 -10.92 5.19 -48.65
CA LYS A 121 -9.72 5.23 -49.51
C LYS A 121 -9.21 3.84 -49.87
N ALA A 122 -9.17 2.91 -48.91
CA ALA A 122 -8.75 1.54 -49.14
C ALA A 122 -9.71 0.81 -50.10
N LYS A 123 -11.02 1.04 -49.96
CA LYS A 123 -12.05 0.48 -50.83
C LYS A 123 -11.96 1.03 -52.25
N GLU A 124 -11.78 2.34 -52.41
CA GLU A 124 -11.56 2.99 -53.71
C GLU A 124 -10.30 2.47 -54.39
N ALA A 125 -9.18 2.36 -53.65
CA ALA A 125 -7.94 1.79 -54.17
C ALA A 125 -8.09 0.32 -54.58
N ARG A 126 -8.87 -0.47 -53.83
CA ARG A 126 -9.18 -1.88 -54.15
C ARG A 126 -10.08 -2.00 -55.37
N GLU A 127 -11.07 -1.11 -55.53
CA GLU A 127 -11.94 -1.07 -56.70
C GLU A 127 -11.19 -0.61 -57.95
N ALA A 128 -10.27 0.36 -57.83
CA ALA A 128 -9.39 0.81 -58.92
C ALA A 128 -8.39 -0.28 -59.36
N ARG A 129 -7.91 -1.11 -58.42
CA ARG A 129 -7.06 -2.28 -58.74
C ARG A 129 -7.83 -3.47 -59.31
N ASN A 130 -9.17 -3.45 -59.33
CA ASN A 130 -9.95 -4.59 -59.82
C ASN A 130 -9.94 -4.61 -61.36
N PRO A 131 -9.36 -5.67 -61.98
CA PRO A 131 -9.27 -5.77 -63.44
C PRO A 131 -10.62 -5.95 -64.14
N PHE A 132 -11.75 -6.11 -63.42
CA PHE A 132 -13.10 -6.21 -64.01
C PHE A 132 -14.01 -5.01 -63.67
N HIS A 133 -13.46 -3.90 -63.14
CA HIS A 133 -14.26 -2.76 -62.68
C HIS A 133 -15.09 -2.08 -63.80
N PHE A 134 -14.70 -2.22 -65.06
CA PHE A 134 -15.40 -1.67 -66.23
C PHE A 134 -16.74 -2.36 -66.52
N LEU A 135 -16.87 -3.68 -66.26
CA LEU A 135 -18.14 -4.40 -66.44
C LEU A 135 -19.20 -3.91 -65.45
N LYS A 136 -18.78 -3.62 -64.21
CA LYS A 136 -19.69 -3.20 -63.12
C LYS A 136 -20.25 -1.78 -63.27
N LYS A 137 -19.62 -0.93 -64.09
CA LYS A 137 -20.11 0.43 -64.40
C LYS A 137 -21.18 0.43 -65.49
N ALA A 138 -21.18 -0.57 -66.38
CA ALA A 138 -22.17 -0.68 -67.45
C ALA A 138 -23.57 -1.03 -66.90
N ASP A 139 -23.64 -1.91 -65.89
CA ASP A 139 -24.91 -2.32 -65.27
C ASP A 139 -25.57 -1.26 -64.38
N ARG A 140 -24.81 -0.25 -63.92
CA ARG A 140 -25.32 0.83 -63.06
C ARG A 140 -26.01 1.98 -63.82
N LYS A 141 -26.08 1.91 -65.15
CA LYS A 141 -26.59 2.95 -66.07
C LYS A 141 -27.91 2.59 -66.77
N LYS A 142 -28.56 1.49 -66.40
CA LYS A 142 -29.97 1.19 -66.71
C LYS A 142 -30.84 1.50 -65.50
#